data_AF-A0AAN4ME30-F1
#
_entry.id   AF-A0AAN4ME30-F1
#
_cell.length_a   1.000
_cell.length_b   1.000
_cell.length_c   1.000
_cell.angle_alpha   90.00
_cell.angle_beta   90.00
_cell.angle_gamma   90.00
#
_symmetry.space_group_name_H-M   'P 1'
#
loop_
_entity.id
_entity.type
_entity.pdbx_description
1 polymer ?
#
loop_
_entity_poly.entity_id
_entity_poly.type
_entity_poly.pdbx_seq_one_letter_code
_entity_poly.pdbx_strand_id
1 'polypeptide(L)'
;MNDSVKWLETLNKITGIAQTGLHYSKDVYDKERYEQLLGHIEYLLELKEIKTENFINNVLQDVGYATPKLDVRAVVFKENKLLLAKEIGDGRWSVPGGWADVGYSASENAEKEVLEETGLRVKAIKLLALTDRTKHPHPPMFLHVYKAFFWCEIIEGELTPSIETPEVGFFGRDELPPISTARVTEEQIQQFFDYLESVPEITKFD
;
A
#
# COMPACT_ATOMS: atom_id res chain seq x y z
N MET A 1 18.53 -9.42 13.90
CA MET A 1 17.12 -9.33 13.43
C MET A 1 17.01 -8.89 11.95
N ASN A 2 18.07 -8.86 11.15
CA ASN A 2 18.05 -8.29 9.79
C ASN A 2 17.94 -9.32 8.64
N ASP A 3 18.16 -10.61 8.92
CA ASP A 3 18.16 -11.65 7.87
C ASP A 3 16.76 -12.17 7.52
N SER A 4 15.77 -11.99 8.41
CA SER A 4 14.42 -12.53 8.23
C SER A 4 13.58 -11.82 7.18
N VAL A 5 13.97 -10.62 6.73
CA VAL A 5 13.26 -9.83 5.69
C VAL A 5 14.03 -9.84 4.37
N LYS A 6 15.36 -9.86 4.43
CA LYS A 6 16.26 -9.74 3.27
C LYS A 6 16.08 -10.86 2.25
N TRP A 7 15.79 -12.08 2.69
CA TRP A 7 15.54 -13.20 1.77
C TRP A 7 14.25 -12.98 0.96
N LEU A 8 13.19 -12.46 1.58
CA LEU A 8 11.91 -12.20 0.93
C LEU A 8 12.03 -11.09 -0.11
N GLU A 9 12.74 -10.00 0.23
CA GLU A 9 13.08 -8.94 -0.72
C GLU A 9 13.91 -9.45 -1.91
N THR A 10 14.84 -10.39 -1.64
CA THR A 10 15.65 -11.01 -2.68
C THR A 10 14.78 -11.83 -3.64
N LEU A 11 13.86 -12.65 -3.10
CA LEU A 11 12.91 -13.40 -3.92
C LEU A 11 12.03 -12.46 -4.76
N ASN A 12 11.51 -11.39 -4.18
CA ASN A 12 10.72 -10.41 -4.92
C ASN A 12 11.50 -9.80 -6.11
N LYS A 13 12.77 -9.42 -5.90
CA LYS A 13 13.64 -8.91 -6.98
C LYS A 13 13.87 -9.95 -8.08
N ILE A 14 14.10 -11.21 -7.73
CA ILE A 14 14.26 -12.29 -8.71
C ILE A 14 12.96 -12.50 -9.49
N THR A 15 11.81 -12.47 -8.81
CA THR A 15 10.48 -12.54 -9.45
C THR A 15 10.31 -11.43 -10.48
N GLY A 16 10.64 -10.18 -10.13
CA GLY A 16 10.56 -9.05 -11.04
C GLY A 16 11.45 -9.17 -12.28
N ILE A 17 12.66 -9.72 -12.11
CA ILE A 17 13.59 -10.01 -13.21
C ILE A 17 13.01 -11.11 -14.12
N ALA A 18 12.47 -12.19 -13.55
CA ALA A 18 11.90 -13.30 -14.31
C ALA A 18 10.66 -12.88 -15.10
N GLN A 19 9.74 -12.12 -14.50
CA GLN A 19 8.58 -11.54 -15.19
C GLN A 19 8.99 -10.65 -16.37
N THR A 20 9.95 -9.75 -16.13
CA THR A 20 10.51 -8.88 -17.17
C THR A 20 11.12 -9.69 -18.31
N GLY A 21 11.89 -10.72 -17.97
CA GLY A 21 12.48 -11.65 -18.92
C GLY A 21 11.43 -12.36 -19.78
N LEU A 22 10.35 -12.87 -19.17
CA LEU A 22 9.24 -13.52 -19.88
C LEU A 22 8.55 -12.59 -20.86
N HIS A 23 8.37 -11.32 -20.47
CA HIS A 23 7.71 -10.34 -21.31
C HIS A 23 8.54 -9.96 -22.55
N TYR A 24 9.83 -9.64 -22.37
CA TYR A 24 10.66 -9.11 -23.45
C TYR A 24 11.42 -10.16 -24.26
N SER A 25 11.70 -11.33 -23.68
CA SER A 25 12.46 -12.36 -24.39
C SER A 25 11.67 -12.87 -25.60
N LYS A 26 12.38 -13.09 -26.70
CA LYS A 26 11.87 -13.73 -27.92
C LYS A 26 12.38 -15.16 -28.08
N ASP A 27 13.36 -15.56 -27.27
CA ASP A 27 13.97 -16.89 -27.29
C ASP A 27 13.16 -17.85 -26.41
N VAL A 28 12.83 -19.02 -26.97
CA VAL A 28 11.98 -20.01 -26.30
C VAL A 28 12.67 -20.67 -25.10
N TYR A 29 13.99 -20.80 -25.15
CA TYR A 29 14.78 -21.39 -24.06
C TYR A 29 14.95 -20.40 -22.91
N ASP A 30 15.11 -19.11 -23.20
CA ASP A 30 15.14 -18.07 -22.16
C ASP A 30 13.80 -17.96 -21.43
N LYS A 31 12.67 -18.05 -22.16
CA LYS A 31 11.35 -18.10 -21.53
C LYS A 31 11.20 -19.28 -20.58
N GLU A 32 11.58 -20.47 -21.02
CA GLU A 32 11.56 -21.67 -20.17
C GLU A 32 12.42 -21.48 -18.91
N ARG A 33 13.60 -20.86 -19.01
CA ARG A 33 14.46 -20.56 -17.85
C ARG A 33 13.79 -19.60 -16.87
N TYR A 34 13.08 -18.59 -17.35
CA TYR A 34 12.37 -17.66 -16.47
C TYR A 34 11.15 -18.31 -15.79
N GLU A 35 10.43 -19.20 -16.47
CA GLU A 35 9.37 -20.01 -15.86
C GLU A 35 9.93 -20.93 -14.76
N GLN A 36 11.07 -21.58 -15.01
CA GLN A 36 11.77 -22.40 -13.99
C GLN A 36 12.18 -21.56 -12.77
N LEU A 37 12.70 -20.34 -12.97
CA LEU A 37 13.02 -19.42 -11.87
C LEU A 37 11.80 -19.10 -11.01
N LEU A 38 10.64 -18.84 -11.63
CA LEU A 38 9.40 -18.58 -10.89
C LEU A 38 8.96 -19.81 -10.08
N GLY A 39 9.05 -21.01 -10.65
CA GLY A 39 8.75 -22.25 -9.93
C GLY A 39 9.68 -22.50 -8.74
N HIS A 40 10.97 -22.15 -8.85
CA HIS A 40 11.90 -22.24 -7.72
C HIS A 40 11.56 -21.23 -6.62
N ILE A 41 11.12 -20.03 -6.97
CA ILE A 41 10.70 -19.02 -5.98
C ILE A 41 9.44 -19.49 -5.24
N GLU A 42 8.45 -20.01 -5.95
CA GLU A 42 7.23 -20.59 -5.37
C GLU A 42 7.58 -21.66 -4.33
N TYR A 43 8.44 -22.61 -4.70
CA TYR A 43 8.92 -23.65 -3.79
C TYR A 43 9.61 -23.08 -2.53
N LEU A 44 10.42 -22.02 -2.68
CA LEU A 44 11.09 -21.38 -1.54
C LEU A 44 10.11 -20.67 -0.59
N LEU A 45 9.01 -20.13 -1.12
CA LEU A 45 7.93 -19.53 -0.32
C LEU A 45 7.14 -20.60 0.44
N GLU A 46 6.85 -21.73 -0.20
CA GLU A 46 6.17 -22.88 0.42
C GLU A 46 6.99 -23.47 1.56
N LEU A 47 8.32 -23.59 1.40
CA LEU A 47 9.23 -24.01 2.48
C LEU A 47 9.20 -23.09 3.71
N LYS A 48 8.70 -21.86 3.55
CA LYS A 48 8.53 -20.88 4.62
C LYS A 48 7.08 -20.78 5.10
N GLU A 49 6.24 -21.74 4.72
CA GLU A 49 4.82 -21.81 5.07
C GLU A 49 4.03 -20.55 4.63
N ILE A 50 4.52 -19.85 3.60
CA ILE A 50 3.80 -18.76 2.95
C ILE A 50 2.85 -19.39 1.93
N LYS A 51 1.57 -19.04 2.00
CA LYS A 51 0.57 -19.51 1.03
C LYS A 51 0.90 -18.99 -0.38
N THR A 52 1.03 -19.90 -1.33
CA THR A 52 1.39 -19.66 -2.73
C THR A 52 0.27 -20.01 -3.70
N GLU A 53 -0.97 -20.21 -3.25
CA GLU A 53 -2.09 -20.52 -4.16
C GLU A 53 -2.16 -19.50 -5.31
N ASN A 54 -2.06 -20.00 -6.55
CA ASN A 54 -1.98 -19.21 -7.77
C ASN A 54 -0.78 -18.25 -7.86
N PHE A 55 0.35 -18.52 -7.19
CA PHE A 55 1.51 -17.64 -7.15
C PHE A 55 1.99 -17.23 -8.54
N ILE A 56 2.30 -18.21 -9.40
CA ILE A 56 2.76 -17.93 -10.77
C ILE A 56 1.72 -17.13 -11.54
N ASN A 57 0.44 -17.49 -11.43
CA ASN A 57 -0.64 -16.73 -12.08
C ASN A 57 -0.73 -15.30 -11.57
N ASN A 58 -0.67 -15.08 -10.25
CA ASN A 58 -0.72 -13.77 -9.58
C ASN A 58 0.48 -12.88 -9.94
N VAL A 59 1.66 -13.49 -10.04
CA VAL A 59 2.88 -12.86 -10.55
C VAL A 59 2.68 -12.49 -12.02
N LEU A 60 2.22 -13.40 -12.87
CA LEU A 60 2.09 -13.17 -14.30
C LEU A 60 0.83 -12.39 -14.71
N GLN A 61 0.02 -11.88 -13.78
CA GLN A 61 -1.16 -11.06 -14.12
C GLN A 61 -0.78 -9.73 -14.78
N ASP A 62 0.40 -9.20 -14.46
CA ASP A 62 0.91 -8.00 -15.09
C ASP A 62 1.51 -8.36 -16.47
N VAL A 63 0.81 -8.01 -17.54
CA VAL A 63 1.39 -8.04 -18.89
C VAL A 63 2.39 -6.88 -19.00
N GLY A 64 3.69 -7.17 -18.89
CA GLY A 64 4.71 -6.11 -19.01
C GLY A 64 5.95 -6.32 -18.18
N TYR A 65 6.67 -5.23 -17.97
CA TYR A 65 7.76 -5.13 -17.00
C TYR A 65 7.19 -5.09 -15.58
N ALA A 66 7.75 -5.86 -14.66
CA ALA A 66 7.32 -5.88 -13.27
C ALA A 66 7.64 -4.55 -12.58
N THR A 67 6.64 -3.94 -11.93
CA THR A 67 6.82 -2.68 -11.19
C THR A 67 6.39 -2.86 -9.73
N PRO A 68 6.93 -2.04 -8.80
CA PRO A 68 6.35 -1.95 -7.47
C PRO A 68 4.87 -1.58 -7.58
N LYS A 69 4.02 -2.22 -6.77
CA LYS A 69 2.60 -1.85 -6.68
C LYS A 69 2.48 -0.47 -6.02
N LEU A 70 1.42 0.26 -6.35
CA LEU A 70 1.12 1.54 -5.73
C LEU A 70 -0.05 1.36 -4.75
N ASP A 71 0.21 1.65 -3.48
CA ASP A 71 -0.80 1.83 -2.45
C ASP A 71 -0.99 3.33 -2.20
N VAL A 72 -2.23 3.80 -2.23
CA VAL A 72 -2.57 5.20 -1.96
C VAL A 72 -3.22 5.31 -0.60
N ARG A 73 -2.95 6.41 0.11
CA ARG A 73 -3.47 6.68 1.44
C ARG A 73 -3.91 8.13 1.54
N ALA A 74 -5.09 8.37 2.12
CA ALA A 74 -5.65 9.70 2.28
C ALA A 74 -5.53 10.17 3.72
N VAL A 75 -4.82 11.27 3.92
CA VAL A 75 -4.68 11.98 5.19
C VAL A 75 -5.74 13.09 5.20
N VAL A 76 -6.80 12.87 5.98
CA VAL A 76 -7.94 13.78 6.10
C VAL A 76 -8.09 14.22 7.55
N PHE A 77 -8.11 15.53 7.78
CA PHE A 77 -8.32 16.09 9.10
C PHE A 77 -9.65 16.84 9.20
N LYS A 78 -10.27 16.76 10.38
CA LYS A 78 -11.40 17.61 10.80
C LYS A 78 -11.19 17.99 12.26
N GLU A 79 -11.19 19.28 12.57
CA GLU A 79 -11.03 19.79 13.96
C GLU A 79 -9.78 19.20 14.66
N ASN A 80 -8.64 19.17 13.97
CA ASN A 80 -7.36 18.60 14.45
C ASN A 80 -7.41 17.10 14.79
N LYS A 81 -8.42 16.38 14.31
CA LYS A 81 -8.54 14.93 14.44
C LYS A 81 -8.39 14.26 13.08
N LEU A 82 -7.65 13.16 13.05
CA LEU A 82 -7.34 12.38 11.84
C LEU A 82 -8.46 11.37 11.56
N LEU A 83 -8.92 11.32 10.32
CA LEU A 83 -9.85 10.30 9.84
C LEU A 83 -9.16 8.94 9.80
N LEU A 84 -9.72 7.96 10.48
CA LEU A 84 -9.30 6.57 10.43
C LEU A 84 -10.50 5.67 10.14
N ALA A 85 -10.22 4.58 9.43
CA ALA A 85 -11.13 3.52 9.07
C ALA A 85 -10.62 2.20 9.69
N LYS A 86 -11.54 1.37 10.19
CA LYS A 86 -11.21 0.07 10.76
C LYS A 86 -11.20 -1.01 9.67
N GLU A 87 -10.09 -1.70 9.56
CA GLU A 87 -9.84 -2.73 8.57
C GLU A 87 -10.46 -4.07 9.00
N ILE A 88 -11.23 -4.71 8.13
CA ILE A 88 -11.82 -6.03 8.43
C ILE A 88 -10.73 -7.09 8.63
N GLY A 89 -9.65 -7.02 7.83
CA GLY A 89 -8.64 -8.08 7.78
C GLY A 89 -7.87 -8.29 9.08
N ASP A 90 -7.60 -7.23 9.86
CA ASP A 90 -6.85 -7.32 11.11
C ASP A 90 -7.55 -6.65 12.31
N GLY A 91 -8.74 -6.06 12.10
CA GLY A 91 -9.51 -5.38 13.15
C GLY A 91 -8.85 -4.11 13.70
N ARG A 92 -7.82 -3.60 13.03
CA ARG A 92 -7.05 -2.42 13.41
C ARG A 92 -7.40 -1.24 12.50
N TRP A 93 -6.87 -0.07 12.81
CA TRP A 93 -7.23 1.18 12.15
C TRP A 93 -6.10 1.72 11.28
N SER A 94 -6.47 2.33 10.16
CA SER A 94 -5.56 3.04 9.28
C SER A 94 -6.23 4.25 8.67
N VAL A 95 -5.42 5.13 8.09
CA VAL A 95 -5.94 6.16 7.19
C VAL A 95 -6.57 5.47 5.95
N PRO A 96 -7.71 5.98 5.43
CA PRO A 96 -8.38 5.38 4.28
C PRO A 96 -7.44 5.22 3.09
N GLY A 97 -7.62 4.16 2.32
CA GLY A 97 -6.82 3.89 1.14
C GLY A 97 -6.58 2.41 0.88
N GLY A 98 -6.10 2.14 -0.33
CA GLY A 98 -5.88 0.80 -0.81
C GLY A 98 -4.96 0.78 -2.02
N TRP A 99 -5.13 -0.25 -2.83
CA TRP A 99 -4.39 -0.37 -4.09
C TRP A 99 -4.89 0.65 -5.10
N ALA A 100 -3.98 1.25 -5.86
CA ALA A 100 -4.38 2.12 -6.96
C ALA A 100 -4.99 1.31 -8.11
N ASP A 101 -6.27 1.55 -8.41
CA ASP A 101 -6.99 0.97 -9.53
C ASP A 101 -6.53 1.58 -10.87
N VAL A 102 -6.44 0.72 -11.88
CA VAL A 102 -6.17 1.14 -13.27
C VAL A 102 -7.36 1.95 -13.79
N GLY A 103 -7.06 3.08 -14.45
CA GLY A 103 -8.07 3.99 -15.01
C GLY A 103 -8.33 5.23 -14.16
N TYR A 104 -7.77 5.28 -12.95
CA TYR A 104 -7.79 6.45 -12.07
C TYR A 104 -6.36 6.95 -11.86
N SER A 105 -6.19 8.28 -11.73
CA SER A 105 -4.95 8.85 -11.22
C SER A 105 -4.72 8.45 -9.75
N ALA A 106 -3.50 8.60 -9.24
CA ALA A 106 -3.21 8.29 -7.84
C ALA A 106 -4.03 9.14 -6.86
N SER A 107 -4.27 10.42 -7.19
CA SER A 107 -5.15 11.30 -6.41
C SER A 107 -6.61 10.88 -6.48
N GLU A 108 -7.11 10.48 -7.66
CA GLU A 108 -8.51 10.00 -7.79
C GLU A 108 -8.72 8.69 -7.03
N ASN A 109 -7.73 7.80 -7.02
CA ASN A 109 -7.77 6.60 -6.17
C ASN A 109 -7.88 6.97 -4.69
N ALA A 110 -7.07 7.91 -4.19
CA ALA A 110 -7.16 8.35 -2.80
C ALA A 110 -8.53 9.00 -2.47
N GLU A 111 -9.08 9.79 -3.39
CA GLU A 111 -10.42 10.40 -3.26
C GLU A 111 -11.54 9.34 -3.28
N LYS A 112 -11.43 8.33 -4.15
CA LYS A 112 -12.35 7.19 -4.27
C LYS A 112 -12.39 6.36 -3.00
N GLU A 113 -11.23 5.96 -2.48
CA GLU A 113 -11.13 5.14 -1.27
C GLU A 113 -11.76 5.84 -0.05
N VAL A 114 -11.55 7.16 0.11
CA VAL A 114 -12.23 7.91 1.18
C VAL A 114 -13.75 7.86 1.03
N LEU A 115 -14.27 8.02 -0.19
CA LEU A 115 -15.71 7.94 -0.42
C LEU A 115 -16.26 6.54 -0.10
N GLU A 116 -15.60 5.49 -0.57
CA GLU A 116 -16.05 4.10 -0.41
C GLU A 116 -15.97 3.62 1.05
N GLU A 117 -14.91 3.99 1.77
CA GLU A 117 -14.69 3.55 3.15
C GLU A 117 -15.46 4.41 4.18
N THR A 118 -15.71 5.69 3.88
CA THR A 118 -16.15 6.65 4.91
C THR A 118 -17.43 7.42 4.57
N GLY A 119 -17.86 7.40 3.30
CA GLY A 119 -18.96 8.22 2.81
C GLY A 119 -18.63 9.71 2.61
N LEU A 120 -17.40 10.14 2.89
CA LEU A 120 -16.96 11.52 2.68
C LEU A 120 -16.44 11.72 1.26
N ARG A 121 -16.78 12.87 0.66
CA ARG A 121 -16.13 13.32 -0.57
C ARG A 121 -15.02 14.30 -0.23
N VAL A 122 -13.83 14.02 -0.73
CA VAL A 122 -12.64 14.83 -0.48
C VAL A 122 -11.97 15.24 -1.78
N LYS A 123 -11.08 16.24 -1.69
CA LYS A 123 -10.13 16.58 -2.74
C LYS A 123 -8.71 16.32 -2.25
N ALA A 124 -7.94 15.52 -2.98
CA ALA A 124 -6.50 15.43 -2.78
C ALA A 124 -5.84 16.71 -3.30
N ILE A 125 -5.25 17.49 -2.39
CA ILE A 125 -4.64 18.79 -2.72
C ILE A 125 -3.11 18.74 -2.70
N LYS A 126 -2.50 17.73 -2.06
CA LYS A 126 -1.05 17.60 -1.97
C LYS A 126 -0.61 16.14 -1.79
N LEU A 127 0.38 15.70 -2.57
CA LEU A 127 1.15 14.49 -2.25
C LEU A 127 2.14 14.84 -1.13
N LEU A 128 1.90 14.33 0.07
CA LEU A 128 2.76 14.54 1.24
C LEU A 128 4.05 13.74 1.13
N ALA A 129 3.92 12.47 0.76
CA ALA A 129 5.04 11.56 0.67
C ALA A 129 4.81 10.45 -0.36
N LEU A 130 5.88 10.02 -1.02
CA LEU A 130 5.96 8.77 -1.76
C LEU A 130 7.11 7.96 -1.19
N THR A 131 6.79 6.87 -0.50
CA THR A 131 7.74 6.09 0.29
C THR A 131 7.80 4.63 -0.15
N ASP A 132 8.97 4.02 -0.08
CA ASP A 132 9.15 2.58 -0.26
C ASP A 132 8.80 1.83 1.02
N ARG A 133 7.78 0.96 0.96
CA ARG A 133 7.32 0.18 2.12
C ARG A 133 8.46 -0.58 2.82
N THR A 134 9.49 -1.03 2.10
CA THR A 134 10.59 -1.81 2.72
C THR A 134 11.56 -0.96 3.55
N LYS A 135 11.50 0.36 3.43
CA LYS A 135 12.37 1.30 4.18
C LYS A 135 11.73 1.81 5.48
N HIS A 136 10.49 1.44 5.76
CA HIS A 136 9.74 1.81 6.96
C HIS A 136 9.43 0.56 7.78
N PRO A 137 9.14 0.67 9.10
CA PRO A 137 8.96 -0.48 9.99
C PRO A 137 7.60 -1.19 9.80
N HIS A 138 7.22 -1.48 8.57
CA HIS A 138 6.06 -2.30 8.24
C HIS A 138 6.41 -3.80 8.42
N PRO A 139 5.44 -4.66 8.79
CA PRO A 139 5.59 -6.12 8.77
C PRO A 139 6.04 -6.63 7.40
N PRO A 140 6.73 -7.79 7.30
CA PRO A 140 7.16 -8.35 6.01
C PRO A 140 5.99 -8.57 5.04
N MET A 141 6.21 -8.31 3.75
CA MET A 141 5.25 -8.54 2.67
C MET A 141 6.01 -9.01 1.44
N PHE A 142 5.43 -9.94 0.68
CA PHE A 142 6.05 -10.45 -0.53
C PHE A 142 6.13 -9.41 -1.66
N LEU A 143 5.07 -8.60 -1.83
CA LEU A 143 5.02 -7.56 -2.85
C LEU A 143 5.92 -6.37 -2.50
N HIS A 144 6.62 -5.82 -3.50
CA HIS A 144 7.28 -4.53 -3.39
C HIS A 144 6.25 -3.42 -3.65
N VAL A 145 6.15 -2.47 -2.73
CA VAL A 145 5.06 -1.48 -2.70
C VAL A 145 5.60 -0.09 -2.44
N TYR A 146 5.22 0.86 -3.28
CA TYR A 146 5.30 2.28 -2.96
C TYR A 146 4.00 2.74 -2.33
N LYS A 147 4.11 3.59 -1.29
CA LYS A 147 2.97 4.16 -0.58
C LYS A 147 2.93 5.66 -0.83
N ALA A 148 1.84 6.14 -1.42
CA ALA A 148 1.59 7.54 -1.70
C ALA A 148 0.58 8.11 -0.71
N PHE A 149 1.02 9.05 0.13
CA PHE A 149 0.16 9.71 1.13
C PHE A 149 -0.31 11.06 0.61
N PHE A 150 -1.62 11.24 0.43
CA PHE A 150 -2.23 12.46 -0.05
C PHE A 150 -2.89 13.22 1.09
N TRP A 151 -2.58 14.50 1.24
CA TRP A 151 -3.36 15.41 2.06
C TRP A 151 -4.64 15.76 1.33
N CYS A 152 -5.76 15.57 2.00
CA CYS A 152 -7.08 15.68 1.44
C CYS A 152 -7.95 16.63 2.26
N GLU A 153 -8.71 17.49 1.57
CA GLU A 153 -9.68 18.39 2.18
C GLU A 153 -11.10 17.86 1.96
N ILE A 154 -11.93 17.91 3.01
CA ILE A 154 -13.32 17.49 2.94
C ILE A 154 -14.11 18.53 2.12
N ILE A 155 -14.79 18.05 1.08
CA ILE A 155 -15.72 18.87 0.29
C ILE A 155 -17.12 18.77 0.91
N GLU A 156 -17.61 17.53 1.11
CA GLU A 156 -18.96 17.26 1.59
C GLU A 156 -19.09 15.81 2.11
N GLY A 157 -20.27 15.47 2.62
CA GLY A 157 -20.63 14.14 3.09
C GLY A 157 -20.68 14.02 4.61
N GLU A 158 -21.19 12.88 5.06
CA GLU A 158 -21.27 12.50 6.46
C GLU A 158 -20.68 11.11 6.64
N LEU A 159 -20.08 10.86 7.81
CA LEU A 159 -19.49 9.56 8.10
C LEU A 159 -20.56 8.47 8.04
N THR A 160 -20.43 7.62 7.03
CA THR A 160 -21.33 6.51 6.79
C THR A 160 -20.48 5.24 6.67
N PRO A 161 -20.52 4.33 7.67
CA PRO A 161 -19.80 3.07 7.58
C PRO A 161 -20.24 2.28 6.35
N SER A 162 -19.31 1.57 5.72
CA SER A 162 -19.60 0.70 4.58
C SER A 162 -19.59 -0.77 5.00
N ILE A 163 -19.93 -1.69 4.08
CA ILE A 163 -19.81 -3.14 4.33
C ILE A 163 -18.34 -3.53 4.54
N GLU A 164 -17.41 -2.84 3.88
CA GLU A 164 -15.97 -3.12 3.94
C GLU A 164 -15.25 -2.39 5.09
N THR A 165 -15.88 -1.34 5.63
CA THR A 165 -15.34 -0.53 6.71
C THR A 165 -16.38 -0.40 7.83
N PRO A 166 -16.42 -1.37 8.77
CA PRO A 166 -17.48 -1.45 9.76
C PRO A 166 -17.48 -0.28 10.76
N GLU A 167 -16.33 0.37 10.94
CA GLU A 167 -16.17 1.50 11.86
C GLU A 167 -15.28 2.57 11.23
N VAL A 168 -15.71 3.82 11.31
CA VAL A 168 -14.97 5.00 10.84
C VAL A 168 -15.07 6.12 11.88
N GLY A 169 -14.01 6.89 12.07
CA GLY A 169 -14.01 7.94 13.07
C GLY A 169 -12.85 8.93 12.93
N PHE A 170 -12.98 10.06 13.63
CA PHE A 170 -11.93 11.07 13.74
C PHE A 170 -11.25 10.96 15.12
N PHE A 171 -9.93 10.80 15.14
CA PHE A 171 -9.15 10.55 16.35
C PHE A 171 -8.11 11.65 16.59
N GLY A 172 -7.96 12.06 17.84
CA GLY A 172 -6.93 13.01 18.26
C GLY A 172 -5.54 12.38 18.29
N ARG A 173 -4.50 13.22 18.32
CA ARG A 173 -3.09 12.81 18.33
C ARG A 173 -2.74 11.80 19.44
N ASP A 174 -3.33 12.00 20.61
CA ASP A 174 -3.10 11.20 21.82
C ASP A 174 -4.21 10.18 22.10
N GLU A 175 -5.17 10.05 21.18
CA GLU A 175 -6.37 9.20 21.30
C GLU A 175 -6.44 8.17 20.16
N LEU A 176 -5.29 7.77 19.62
CA LEU A 176 -5.22 6.84 18.50
C LEU A 176 -5.71 5.44 18.91
N PRO A 177 -6.56 4.80 18.09
CA PRO A 177 -6.93 3.40 18.27
C PRO A 177 -5.76 2.48 17.86
N PRO A 178 -5.86 1.15 18.06
CA PRO A 178 -4.83 0.21 17.62
C PRO A 178 -4.56 0.30 16.11
N ILE A 179 -3.36 0.71 15.72
CA ILE A 179 -3.01 0.99 14.32
C ILE A 179 -2.63 -0.28 13.56
N SER A 180 -3.05 -0.36 12.29
CA SER A 180 -2.61 -1.36 11.34
C SER A 180 -1.26 -0.97 10.76
N THR A 181 -0.17 -1.39 11.44
CA THR A 181 1.22 -1.09 11.03
C THR A 181 1.55 -1.60 9.63
N ALA A 182 0.79 -2.53 9.04
CA ALA A 182 0.99 -2.96 7.66
C ALA A 182 0.62 -1.89 6.62
N ARG A 183 -0.26 -0.95 6.99
CA ARG A 183 -0.85 0.07 6.11
C ARG A 183 -0.32 1.46 6.40
N VAL A 184 -0.09 1.79 7.66
CA VAL A 184 0.48 3.06 8.10
C VAL A 184 1.21 2.87 9.43
N THR A 185 2.39 3.44 9.60
CA THR A 185 3.11 3.38 10.89
C THR A 185 2.62 4.47 11.84
N GLU A 186 2.74 4.25 13.14
CA GLU A 186 2.44 5.30 14.12
C GLU A 186 3.34 6.53 13.93
N GLU A 187 4.61 6.34 13.56
CA GLU A 187 5.53 7.44 13.23
C GLU A 187 5.01 8.30 12.06
N GLN A 188 4.50 7.67 11.00
CA GLN A 188 3.88 8.37 9.88
C GLN A 188 2.63 9.14 10.32
N ILE A 189 1.78 8.55 11.17
CA ILE A 189 0.60 9.23 11.73
C ILE A 189 1.02 10.47 12.53
N GLN A 190 1.99 10.34 13.43
CA GLN A 190 2.48 11.46 14.23
C GLN A 190 3.05 12.57 13.34
N GLN A 191 3.77 12.20 12.28
CA GLN A 191 4.24 13.15 11.27
C GLN A 191 3.08 13.87 10.54
N PHE A 192 1.94 13.21 10.29
CA PHE A 192 0.77 13.88 9.72
C PHE A 192 0.17 14.92 10.67
N PHE A 193 0.15 14.64 11.98
CA PHE A 193 -0.28 15.64 12.98
C PHE A 193 0.67 16.84 13.04
N ASP A 194 1.98 16.65 12.85
CA ASP A 194 2.94 17.75 12.79
C ASP A 194 2.69 18.69 11.60
N TYR A 195 2.04 18.20 10.53
CA TYR A 195 1.68 19.00 9.36
C TYR A 195 0.39 19.82 9.51
N LEU A 196 -0.34 19.70 10.63
CA LEU A 196 -1.53 20.53 10.89
C LEU A 196 -1.21 22.03 10.98
N GLU A 197 -0.04 22.39 11.51
CA GLU A 197 0.38 23.79 11.60
C GLU A 197 0.75 24.36 10.23
N SER A 198 1.37 23.54 9.37
CA SER A 198 1.73 23.89 8.01
C SER A 198 1.91 22.64 7.17
N VAL A 199 1.05 22.45 6.17
CA VAL A 199 1.25 21.41 5.16
C VAL A 199 2.56 21.69 4.42
N PRO A 200 3.47 20.72 4.29
CA PRO A 200 4.78 20.95 3.70
C PRO A 200 4.67 21.28 2.20
N GLU A 201 5.40 22.30 1.76
CA GLU A 201 5.47 22.66 0.33
C GLU A 201 6.14 21.57 -0.52
N ILE A 202 7.16 20.91 0.04
CA ILE A 202 7.94 19.88 -0.65
C ILE A 202 7.39 18.50 -0.31
N THR A 203 7.20 17.67 -1.33
CA THR A 203 6.83 16.26 -1.16
C THR A 203 8.03 15.47 -0.63
N LYS A 204 7.81 14.64 0.38
CA LYS A 204 8.84 13.77 0.97
C LYS A 204 9.05 12.50 0.14
N PHE A 205 10.31 12.11 -0.02
CA PHE A 205 10.74 10.86 -0.65
C PHE A 205 11.79 10.20 0.26
N ASP A 206 12.01 8.89 0.12
CA ASP A 206 13.01 8.11 0.86
C ASP A 206 14.03 7.40 -0.03
#